data_AF-A0PUB4-F1
#
_entry.id   AF-A0PUB4-F1
#
_cell.length_a   1.000
_cell.length_b   1.000
_cell.length_c   1.000
_cell.angle_alpha   90.00
_cell.angle_beta   90.00
_cell.angle_gamma   90.00
#
_symmetry.space_group_name_H-M   'P 1'
#
loop_
_entity.id
_entity.type
_entity.pdbx_description
1 polymer ?
#
loop_
_entity_poly.entity_id
_entity_poly.type
_entity_poly.pdbx_seq_one_letter_code
_entity_poly.pdbx_strand_id
1 'polypeptide(L)'
;MPLPRLRRAAAGLVTWVATIALAPPALADPIDPIPGNGFFLVGPDIATGLYRTVGSASDWTVWINNVPTQDSMCVWFTYSTPDANKDHVVETNISVGPIYANINSTVKAFESQNCQPWTRVT
;
A
#
# COMPACT_ATOMS: atom_id res chain seq x y z
N MET A 1 -14.29 13.77 80.00
CA MET A 1 -14.21 13.19 78.64
C MET A 1 -15.08 11.95 78.63
N PRO A 2 -16.20 11.96 77.87
CA PRO A 2 -16.20 11.33 76.54
C PRO A 2 -17.07 11.98 75.44
N LEU A 3 -16.56 11.86 74.20
CA LEU A 3 -17.15 11.73 72.85
C LEU A 3 -18.28 12.66 72.34
N PRO A 4 -18.01 13.50 71.31
CA PRO A 4 -19.04 14.06 70.45
C PRO A 4 -19.49 13.07 69.37
N ARG A 5 -20.80 13.05 69.09
CA ARG A 5 -21.41 12.29 67.99
C ARG A 5 -20.90 12.82 66.63
N LEU A 6 -20.17 12.00 65.87
CA LEU A 6 -19.86 12.33 64.48
C LEU A 6 -21.10 12.12 63.60
N ARG A 7 -21.57 13.22 63.01
CA ARG A 7 -22.57 13.21 61.93
C ARG A 7 -21.91 12.83 60.61
N ARG A 8 -22.48 11.78 60.01
CA ARG A 8 -22.63 11.45 58.57
C ARG A 8 -21.92 12.36 57.57
N ALA A 9 -21.16 11.74 56.66
CA ALA A 9 -21.15 12.11 55.25
C ALA A 9 -20.90 10.86 54.40
N ALA A 10 -21.98 10.28 53.86
CA ALA A 10 -21.88 9.29 52.80
C ALA A 10 -21.67 10.06 51.49
N ALA A 11 -20.45 10.05 50.97
CA ALA A 11 -20.15 10.58 49.64
C ALA A 11 -20.25 9.44 48.64
N GLY A 12 -21.34 9.41 47.87
CA GLY A 12 -21.53 8.49 46.75
C GLY A 12 -20.64 8.89 45.58
N LEU A 13 -19.87 7.94 45.06
CA LEU A 13 -19.01 8.11 43.90
C LEU A 13 -19.84 7.84 42.63
N VAL A 14 -20.02 8.85 41.79
CA VAL A 14 -20.70 8.71 40.48
C VAL A 14 -19.63 8.43 39.43
N THR A 15 -19.62 7.23 38.86
CA THR A 15 -18.72 6.87 37.76
C THR A 15 -19.36 7.24 36.42
N TRP A 16 -18.76 8.21 35.73
CA TRP A 16 -19.11 8.58 34.36
C TRP A 16 -18.53 7.55 33.38
N VAL A 17 -19.38 6.89 32.60
CA VAL A 17 -18.97 6.03 31.48
C VAL A 17 -19.14 6.83 30.20
N ALA A 18 -18.04 7.27 29.59
CA ALA A 18 -18.07 7.90 28.28
C ALA A 18 -18.03 6.83 27.18
N THR A 19 -19.10 6.71 26.40
CA THR A 19 -19.13 5.88 25.18
C THR A 19 -18.36 6.57 24.07
N ILE A 20 -17.21 6.02 23.66
CA ILE A 20 -16.47 6.47 22.49
C ILE A 20 -17.14 5.85 21.26
N ALA A 21 -17.81 6.67 20.45
CA ALA A 21 -18.29 6.25 19.14
C ALA A 21 -17.08 6.18 18.18
N LEU A 22 -16.70 4.97 17.77
CA LEU A 22 -15.76 4.79 16.66
C LEU A 22 -16.49 5.11 15.35
N ALA A 23 -16.02 6.13 14.64
CA ALA A 23 -16.45 6.36 13.26
C ALA A 23 -16.07 5.16 12.38
N PRO A 24 -16.88 4.79 11.37
CA PRO A 24 -16.48 3.80 10.39
C PRO A 24 -15.17 4.22 9.71
N PRO A 25 -14.28 3.28 9.37
CA PRO A 25 -13.05 3.61 8.67
C PRO A 25 -13.39 4.32 7.36
N ALA A 26 -12.83 5.51 7.15
CA ALA A 26 -12.93 6.19 5.87
C ALA A 26 -12.26 5.31 4.82
N LEU A 27 -13.03 4.84 3.84
CA LEU A 27 -12.49 4.14 2.69
C LEU A 27 -11.77 5.19 1.82
N ALA A 28 -10.44 5.17 1.83
CA ALA A 28 -9.67 6.03 0.95
C ALA A 28 -9.89 5.60 -0.50
N ASP A 29 -9.91 6.57 -1.41
CA ASP A 29 -9.90 6.26 -2.84
C ASP A 29 -8.59 5.54 -3.21
N PRO A 30 -8.61 4.59 -4.16
CA PRO A 30 -7.39 3.94 -4.63
C PRO A 30 -6.38 4.96 -5.16
N ILE A 31 -5.10 4.72 -4.89
CA ILE A 31 -4.00 5.60 -5.27
C ILE A 31 -3.85 5.64 -6.79
N ASP A 32 -3.81 6.84 -7.35
CA ASP A 32 -3.56 7.12 -8.77
C ASP A 32 -2.83 8.48 -8.91
N PRO A 33 -1.64 8.56 -9.52
CA PRO A 33 -0.85 7.47 -10.10
C PRO A 33 -0.24 6.55 -9.04
N ILE A 34 -0.04 5.27 -9.39
CA ILE A 34 0.61 4.31 -8.48
C ILE A 34 2.08 4.72 -8.33
N PRO A 35 2.61 4.81 -7.09
CA PRO A 35 4.02 5.10 -6.88
C PRO A 35 4.90 4.06 -7.57
N GLY A 36 6.06 4.48 -8.07
CA GLY A 36 6.93 3.60 -8.86
C GLY A 36 7.72 2.57 -8.04
N ASN A 37 7.67 2.65 -6.72
CA ASN A 37 8.19 1.65 -5.80
C ASN A 37 7.12 1.27 -4.79
N GLY A 38 6.97 -0.02 -4.53
CA GLY A 38 6.15 -0.52 -3.43
C GLY A 38 5.39 -1.80 -3.78
N PHE A 39 4.64 -2.25 -2.79
CA PHE A 39 3.72 -3.38 -2.86
C PHE A 39 2.32 -2.86 -2.55
N PHE A 40 1.35 -3.18 -3.41
CA PHE A 40 0.00 -2.62 -3.37
C PHE A 40 -1.03 -3.71 -3.57
N LEU A 41 -2.04 -3.76 -2.71
CA LEU A 41 -3.20 -4.63 -2.87
C LEU A 41 -4.16 -4.06 -3.90
N VAL A 42 -4.60 -4.91 -4.83
CA VAL A 42 -5.57 -4.53 -5.86
C VAL A 42 -6.97 -4.49 -5.24
N GLY A 43 -7.64 -3.35 -5.37
CA GLY A 43 -8.91 -3.02 -4.74
C GLY A 43 -8.73 -2.01 -3.60
N PRO A 44 -8.08 -2.41 -2.48
CA PRO A 44 -7.84 -1.50 -1.36
C PRO A 44 -6.87 -0.35 -1.68
N ASP A 45 -5.73 -0.65 -2.30
CA ASP A 45 -4.67 0.34 -2.51
C ASP A 45 -4.71 0.93 -3.92
N ILE A 46 -4.98 0.10 -4.93
CA ILE A 46 -4.96 0.50 -6.35
C ILE A 46 -6.11 -0.13 -7.13
N ALA A 47 -6.58 0.54 -8.19
CA ALA A 47 -7.65 0.03 -9.04
C ALA A 47 -7.12 -0.93 -10.12
N THR A 48 -7.99 -1.80 -10.66
CA THR A 48 -7.68 -2.59 -11.86
C THR A 48 -7.54 -1.69 -13.10
N GLY A 49 -6.81 -2.15 -14.11
CA GLY A 49 -6.65 -1.46 -15.38
C GLY A 49 -5.30 -1.70 -16.05
N LEU A 50 -5.12 -1.11 -17.22
CA LEU A 50 -3.83 -1.05 -17.89
C LEU A 50 -3.07 0.18 -17.38
N TYR A 51 -1.85 -0.04 -16.90
CA TYR A 51 -0.98 1.02 -16.42
C TYR A 51 0.27 1.11 -17.27
N ARG A 52 0.83 2.32 -17.38
CA ARG A 52 2.08 2.59 -18.08
C ARG A 52 3.03 3.36 -17.18
N THR A 53 4.27 2.92 -17.11
CA THR A 53 5.40 3.71 -16.59
C THR A 53 6.28 4.18 -17.74
N VAL A 54 7.03 5.26 -17.53
CA VAL A 54 8.03 5.72 -18.50
C VAL A 54 9.33 4.92 -18.45
N GLY A 55 9.51 4.05 -17.46
CA GLY A 55 10.65 3.13 -17.35
C GLY A 55 11.35 3.22 -16.00
N SER A 56 12.66 2.97 -16.00
CA SER A 56 13.51 3.00 -14.81
C SER A 56 13.49 4.38 -14.13
N ALA A 57 13.45 4.37 -12.79
CA ALA A 57 13.63 5.56 -11.97
C ALA A 57 15.09 5.91 -11.69
N SER A 58 16.05 5.11 -12.18
CA SER A 58 17.46 5.37 -11.99
C SER A 58 17.90 6.64 -12.70
N ASP A 59 18.61 7.52 -11.99
CA ASP A 59 19.23 8.72 -12.57
C ASP A 59 20.24 8.38 -13.68
N TRP A 60 20.87 7.21 -13.58
CA TRP A 60 21.88 6.72 -14.52
C TRP A 60 21.67 5.24 -14.83
N THR A 61 21.66 4.89 -16.11
CA THR A 61 21.63 3.49 -16.56
C THR A 61 23.07 2.97 -16.68
N VAL A 62 23.42 1.99 -15.86
CA VAL A 62 24.71 1.31 -15.89
C VAL A 62 24.61 0.05 -16.75
N TRP A 63 25.57 -0.12 -17.66
CA TRP A 63 25.64 -1.26 -18.58
C TRP A 63 26.95 -2.00 -18.39
N ILE A 64 26.87 -3.32 -18.27
CA ILE A 64 28.03 -4.22 -18.25
C ILE A 64 27.85 -5.18 -19.42
N ASN A 65 28.76 -5.16 -20.39
CA ASN A 65 28.70 -6.01 -21.58
C ASN A 65 27.36 -5.91 -22.33
N ASN A 66 26.85 -4.70 -22.54
CA ASN A 66 25.55 -4.43 -23.17
C ASN A 66 24.32 -5.01 -22.43
N VAL A 67 24.46 -5.38 -21.16
CA VAL A 67 23.34 -5.77 -20.28
C VAL A 67 23.17 -4.69 -19.21
N PRO A 68 21.96 -4.13 -19.01
CA PRO A 68 21.73 -3.16 -17.96
C PRO A 68 21.81 -3.87 -16.60
N THR A 69 22.35 -3.19 -15.59
CA THR A 69 22.37 -3.74 -14.22
C THR A 69 20.96 -3.78 -13.64
N GLN A 70 20.74 -4.62 -12.63
CA GLN A 70 19.44 -4.72 -11.93
C GLN A 70 18.97 -3.35 -11.41
N ASP A 71 19.87 -2.58 -10.80
CA ASP A 71 19.59 -1.23 -10.30
C ASP A 71 19.33 -0.21 -11.40
N SER A 72 19.49 -0.57 -12.67
CA SER A 72 19.19 0.29 -13.83
C SER A 72 17.87 -0.05 -14.50
N MET A 73 17.13 -1.04 -13.99
CA MET A 73 15.91 -1.54 -14.59
C MET A 73 14.71 -1.29 -13.68
N CYS A 74 13.58 -0.93 -14.29
CA CYS A 74 12.28 -1.01 -13.66
C CYS A 74 11.76 -2.43 -13.79
N VAL A 75 11.36 -3.03 -12.68
CA VAL A 75 10.75 -4.36 -12.64
C VAL A 75 9.41 -4.29 -11.92
N TRP A 76 8.46 -5.09 -12.37
CA TRP A 76 7.21 -5.27 -11.66
C TRP A 76 6.72 -6.71 -11.70
N PHE A 77 5.86 -7.02 -10.75
CA PHE A 77 5.20 -8.30 -10.60
C PHE A 77 3.72 -8.08 -10.29
N THR A 78 2.89 -8.96 -10.82
CA THR A 78 1.50 -9.11 -10.40
C THR A 78 1.32 -10.49 -9.78
N TYR A 79 0.51 -10.56 -8.73
CA TYR A 79 0.30 -11.79 -7.97
C TYR A 79 -1.18 -12.17 -7.97
N SER A 80 -1.46 -13.47 -8.00
CA SER A 80 -2.83 -14.02 -7.89
C SER A 80 -3.32 -14.11 -6.44
N THR A 81 -2.42 -13.86 -5.48
CA THR A 81 -2.66 -13.84 -4.04
C THR A 81 -2.33 -12.45 -3.47
N PRO A 82 -2.87 -12.07 -2.29
CA PRO A 82 -2.65 -10.75 -1.70
C PRO A 82 -1.29 -10.63 -0.98
N ASP A 83 -0.29 -11.39 -1.40
CA ASP A 83 1.06 -11.45 -0.84
C ASP A 83 2.11 -11.57 -1.96
N ALA A 84 3.35 -11.18 -1.67
CA ALA A 84 4.46 -11.20 -2.62
C ALA A 84 5.09 -12.59 -2.78
N ASN A 85 4.26 -13.63 -2.88
CA ASN A 85 4.73 -15.00 -3.08
C ASN A 85 5.06 -15.26 -4.56
N LYS A 86 6.33 -15.59 -4.81
CA LYS A 86 6.85 -15.82 -6.17
C LYS A 86 6.25 -17.03 -6.87
N ASP A 87 5.68 -17.98 -6.12
CA ASP A 87 4.96 -19.13 -6.69
C ASP A 87 3.59 -18.74 -7.30
N HIS A 88 3.11 -17.53 -7.01
CA HIS A 88 1.80 -17.03 -7.42
C HIS A 88 1.86 -15.84 -8.39
N VAL A 89 3.00 -15.63 -9.04
CA VAL A 89 3.16 -14.58 -10.06
C VAL A 89 2.26 -14.87 -11.26
N VAL A 90 1.43 -13.88 -11.61
CA VAL A 90 0.55 -13.91 -12.80
C VAL A 90 1.32 -13.41 -14.02
N GLU A 91 1.99 -12.27 -13.87
CA GLU A 91 2.78 -11.63 -14.91
C GLU A 91 3.91 -10.81 -14.29
N THR A 92 5.03 -10.73 -15.01
CA THR A 92 6.16 -9.87 -14.66
C THR A 92 6.82 -9.34 -15.93
N ASN A 93 7.38 -8.14 -15.85
CA ASN A 93 8.19 -7.57 -16.91
C ASN A 93 9.29 -6.68 -16.30
N ILE A 94 10.37 -6.52 -17.04
CA ILE A 94 11.53 -5.73 -16.64
C ILE A 94 12.09 -4.98 -17.85
N SER A 95 12.39 -3.68 -17.67
CA SER A 95 12.93 -2.84 -18.73
C SER A 95 13.62 -1.60 -18.17
N VAL A 96 14.55 -1.04 -18.94
CA VAL A 96 15.05 0.33 -18.72
C VAL A 96 14.03 1.35 -19.23
N GLY A 97 13.40 1.06 -20.36
CA GLY A 97 12.45 1.95 -21.03
C GLY A 97 10.99 1.74 -20.60
N PRO A 98 10.05 2.45 -21.25
CA PRO A 98 8.64 2.38 -20.92
C PRO A 98 8.09 0.96 -21.00
N ILE A 99 7.27 0.58 -20.03
CA ILE A 99 6.57 -0.71 -19.98
C ILE A 99 5.15 -0.54 -19.45
N TYR A 100 4.33 -1.54 -19.74
CA TYR A 100 2.94 -1.62 -19.30
C TYR A 100 2.77 -2.74 -18.28
N ALA A 101 1.79 -2.58 -17.40
CA ALA A 101 1.33 -3.62 -16.49
C ALA A 101 -0.20 -3.73 -16.59
N ASN A 102 -0.71 -4.93 -16.88
CA ASN A 102 -2.14 -5.19 -16.94
C ASN A 102 -2.64 -5.74 -15.61
N ILE A 103 -3.28 -4.90 -14.80
CA ILE A 103 -3.85 -5.27 -13.51
C ILE A 103 -5.31 -5.67 -13.73
N ASN A 104 -5.52 -6.93 -14.12
CA ASN A 104 -6.85 -7.47 -14.35
C ASN A 104 -7.52 -7.96 -13.04
N SER A 105 -8.73 -8.53 -13.12
CA SER A 105 -9.49 -8.99 -11.95
C SER A 105 -8.90 -10.21 -11.21
N THR A 106 -8.02 -10.98 -11.86
CA THR A 106 -7.34 -12.12 -11.24
C THR A 106 -6.10 -11.69 -10.44
N VAL A 107 -5.58 -10.49 -10.69
CA VAL A 107 -4.49 -9.91 -9.91
C VAL A 107 -5.03 -9.43 -8.57
N LYS A 108 -4.34 -9.80 -7.48
CA LYS A 108 -4.65 -9.43 -6.11
C LYS A 108 -3.60 -8.52 -5.48
N ALA A 109 -2.37 -8.56 -5.97
CA ALA A 109 -1.34 -7.62 -5.58
C ALA A 109 -0.45 -7.22 -6.75
N PHE A 110 0.12 -6.02 -6.66
CA PHE A 110 1.06 -5.45 -7.61
C PHE A 110 2.30 -4.98 -6.84
N GLU A 111 3.47 -5.37 -7.32
CA GLU A 111 4.75 -4.90 -6.80
C GLU A 111 5.53 -4.26 -7.92
N SER A 112 6.13 -3.09 -7.65
CA SER A 112 7.08 -2.49 -8.58
C SER A 112 8.31 -1.99 -7.83
N GLN A 113 9.45 -2.11 -8.48
CA GLN A 113 10.73 -1.67 -7.96
C GLN A 113 11.51 -0.92 -9.05
N ASN A 114 12.09 0.19 -8.65
CA ASN A 114 12.88 1.09 -9.46
C ASN A 114 12.17 1.57 -10.74
N CYS A 115 10.85 1.78 -10.65
CA CYS A 115 10.05 2.33 -11.74
C CYS A 115 9.73 3.80 -11.48
N GLN A 116 9.53 4.55 -12.55
CA GLN A 116 8.82 5.83 -12.47
C GLN A 116 7.34 5.58 -12.15
N PRO A 117 6.58 6.58 -11.65
CA PRO A 117 5.17 6.40 -11.32
C PRO A 117 4.36 5.80 -12.47
N TRP A 118 3.39 4.96 -12.13
CA TRP A 118 2.53 4.30 -13.08
C TRP A 118 1.24 5.08 -13.27
N THR A 119 0.98 5.47 -14.51
CA THR A 119 -0.25 6.19 -14.87
C THR A 119 -1.20 5.24 -15.58
N ARG A 120 -2.49 5.31 -15.23
CA ARG A 120 -3.52 4.53 -15.92
C ARG A 120 -3.63 4.97 -17.39
N VAL A 121 -3.68 4.01 -18.30
CA VAL A 121 -3.91 4.26 -19.72
C VAL A 121 -5.40 4.52 -19.90
N THR A 122 -5.75 5.68 -20.47
CA THR A 122 -7.13 6.10 -20.73
C THR A 122 -7.57 5.76 -22.15
#